data_AF-A0A4Y2JLH8-F1
#
_entry.id   AF-A0A4Y2JLH8-F1
#
_cell.length_a   1.000
_cell.length_b   1.000
_cell.length_c   1.000
_cell.angle_alpha   90.00
_cell.angle_beta   90.00
_cell.angle_gamma   90.00
#
_symmetry.space_group_name_H-M   'P 1'
#
loop_
_entity.id
_entity.type
_entity.pdbx_description
1 polymer ?
#
loop_
_entity_poly.entity_id
_entity_poly.type
_entity_poly.pdbx_seq_one_letter_code
_entity_poly.pdbx_strand_id
1 'polypeptide(L)'
;MLREVESRVIAESNETGEDVPVVNMVFRRDRHPDQRRYNSPTANEIAMVFVNSGEEPPFERDIRVYPLNPDNPQQPFIIINILSPNIDPMAYPILFPFGEPV
;
A
#
# COMPACT_ATOMS: atom_id res chain seq x y z
N MET A 1 -6.93 -21.37 -23.42
CA MET A 1 -6.52 -19.99 -23.06
C MET A 1 -5.17 -19.93 -22.35
N LEU A 2 -5.01 -20.23 -21.06
CA LEU A 2 -3.70 -20.05 -20.39
C LEU A 2 -2.57 -20.92 -20.98
N ARG A 3 -2.82 -22.22 -21.17
CA ARG A 3 -1.84 -23.17 -21.75
C ARG A 3 -1.42 -22.82 -23.18
N GLU A 4 -2.34 -22.27 -23.98
CA GLU A 4 -2.05 -21.86 -25.36
C GLU A 4 -1.18 -20.60 -25.37
N VAL A 5 -1.39 -19.68 -24.43
CA VAL A 5 -0.54 -18.49 -24.24
C VAL A 5 0.84 -18.91 -23.74
N GLU A 6 0.93 -19.80 -22.76
CA GLU A 6 2.20 -20.37 -22.29
C GLU A 6 2.98 -21.04 -23.43
N SER A 7 2.31 -21.86 -24.26
CA SER A 7 2.95 -22.55 -25.38
C SER A 7 3.49 -21.59 -26.44
N ARG A 8 2.80 -20.46 -26.69
CA ARG A 8 3.24 -19.44 -27.64
C ARG A 8 4.45 -18.67 -27.13
N VAL A 9 4.43 -18.23 -25.87
CA VAL A 9 5.54 -17.49 -25.25
C VAL A 9 6.81 -18.35 -25.18
N ILE A 10 6.68 -19.65 -24.88
CA ILE A 10 7.82 -20.58 -24.90
C ILE A 10 8.37 -20.76 -26.32
N ALA A 11 7.51 -20.84 -27.34
CA ALA A 11 7.95 -20.95 -28.73
C ALA A 11 8.70 -19.68 -29.19
N GLU A 12 8.16 -18.50 -28.89
CA GLU A 12 8.77 -17.20 -29.21
C GLU A 12 10.13 -17.03 -28.51
N SER A 13 10.24 -17.41 -27.24
CA SER A 13 11.52 -17.38 -26.50
C SER A 13 12.58 -18.32 -27.09
N ASN A 14 12.19 -19.52 -27.53
CA ASN A 14 13.11 -20.44 -28.19
C ASN A 14 13.62 -19.89 -29.53
N GLU A 15 12.83 -19.06 -30.21
CA GLU A 15 13.22 -18.40 -31.47
C GLU A 15 14.12 -17.18 -31.23
N THR A 16 13.87 -16.38 -30.19
CA THR A 16 14.65 -15.18 -29.87
C THR A 16 15.91 -15.47 -29.05
N GLY A 17 16.02 -16.66 -28.46
CA GLY A 17 17.13 -17.04 -27.58
C GLY A 17 17.11 -16.34 -26.22
N GLU A 18 16.01 -15.67 -25.88
CA GLU A 18 15.82 -15.01 -24.59
C GLU A 18 15.17 -15.98 -23.61
N ASP A 19 15.70 -16.09 -22.39
CA ASP A 19 15.16 -16.99 -21.37
C ASP A 19 13.79 -16.49 -20.87
N VAL A 20 12.79 -17.37 -20.77
CA VAL A 20 11.47 -16.99 -20.22
C VAL A 20 11.58 -16.91 -18.70
N PRO A 21 11.40 -15.74 -18.07
CA PRO A 21 11.39 -15.66 -16.62
C PRO A 21 10.20 -16.44 -16.06
N VAL A 22 10.48 -17.54 -15.35
CA VAL A 22 9.45 -18.31 -14.64
C VAL A 22 9.06 -17.56 -13.37
N VAL A 23 7.89 -16.93 -13.40
CA VAL A 23 7.30 -16.25 -12.24
C VAL A 23 6.31 -17.19 -11.55
N ASN A 24 6.65 -17.63 -10.33
CA ASN A 24 5.75 -18.43 -9.51
C ASN A 24 4.99 -17.55 -8.51
N MET A 25 3.66 -17.61 -8.55
CA MET A 25 2.81 -17.06 -7.49
C MET A 25 2.69 -18.10 -6.37
N VAL A 26 3.37 -17.87 -5.25
CA VAL A 26 3.30 -18.73 -4.07
C VAL A 26 2.60 -18.02 -2.93
N PHE A 27 1.65 -18.70 -2.29
CA PHE A 27 1.14 -18.22 -1.00
C PHE A 27 2.22 -18.39 0.05
N ARG A 28 2.76 -17.28 0.56
CA ARG A 28 3.69 -17.29 1.68
C ARG A 28 2.94 -17.84 2.91
N ARG A 29 3.21 -19.10 3.24
CA ARG A 29 2.61 -19.83 4.37
C ARG A 29 3.25 -19.49 5.72
N ASP A 30 4.05 -18.42 5.78
CA ASP A 30 4.46 -17.84 7.06
C ASP A 30 3.21 -17.27 7.73
N ARG A 31 2.58 -18.17 8.49
CA ARG A 31 1.41 -17.94 9.30
C ARG A 31 1.82 -17.64 10.72
N HIS A 32 2.96 -16.97 10.99
CA HIS A 32 3.00 -16.22 12.24
C HIS A 32 2.00 -15.08 12.04
N PRO A 33 0.76 -15.24 12.51
CA PRO A 33 -0.15 -14.13 12.43
C PRO A 33 0.49 -13.13 13.36
N ASP A 34 0.85 -11.95 12.86
CA ASP A 34 1.01 -10.85 13.79
C ASP A 34 -0.25 -10.85 14.66
N GLN A 35 -0.10 -11.09 15.97
CA GLN A 35 -1.24 -11.19 16.88
C GLN A 35 -2.08 -9.91 16.85
N ARG A 36 -1.50 -8.82 16.34
CA ARG A 36 -2.13 -7.51 16.20
C ARG A 36 -2.91 -7.33 14.89
N ARG A 37 -2.89 -8.32 13.99
CA ARG A 37 -3.52 -8.26 12.64
C ARG A 37 -5.03 -8.02 12.65
N TYR A 38 -5.69 -8.32 13.77
CA TYR A 38 -7.12 -8.08 13.97
C TYR A 38 -7.41 -7.29 15.24
N ASN A 39 -6.45 -6.50 15.72
CA ASN A 39 -6.75 -5.57 16.79
C ASN A 39 -7.85 -4.64 16.30
N SER A 40 -8.98 -4.63 17.02
CA SER A 40 -9.99 -3.62 16.81
C SER A 40 -9.33 -2.25 17.04
N PRO A 41 -9.60 -1.25 16.18
CA PRO A 41 -9.13 0.11 16.43
C PRO A 41 -9.51 0.52 17.85
N THR A 42 -8.53 0.96 18.63
CA THR A 42 -8.77 1.47 20.00
C THR A 42 -9.19 2.93 20.01
N ALA A 43 -9.05 3.61 18.87
CA ALA A 43 -9.52 4.96 18.61
C ALA A 43 -10.33 4.97 17.31
N ASN A 44 -11.44 5.71 17.33
CA ASN A 44 -12.39 5.80 16.21
C ASN A 44 -12.32 7.16 15.51
N GLU A 45 -11.38 8.02 15.91
CA GLU A 45 -11.31 9.40 15.46
C GLU A 45 -10.07 9.61 14.60
N ILE A 46 -10.32 9.93 13.33
CA ILE A 46 -9.32 10.42 12.39
C ILE A 46 -9.75 11.85 12.05
N ALA A 47 -8.91 12.83 12.37
CA ALA A 47 -9.12 14.22 12.00
C ALA A 47 -8.10 14.63 10.94
N MET A 48 -8.57 15.26 9.88
CA MET A 48 -7.73 15.85 8.85
C MET A 48 -7.81 17.37 8.97
N VAL A 49 -6.66 18.00 9.22
CA VAL A 49 -6.56 19.46 9.35
C VAL A 49 -5.87 19.98 8.10
N PHE A 50 -6.64 20.66 7.24
CA PHE A 50 -6.07 21.37 6.10
C PHE A 50 -5.78 22.80 6.49
N VAL A 51 -4.54 23.24 6.24
CA VAL A 51 -4.19 24.67 6.29
C VAL A 51 -4.06 25.14 4.85
N ASN A 52 -5.20 25.28 4.17
CA ASN A 52 -5.26 25.83 2.83
C ASN A 52 -6.38 26.87 2.73
N SER A 53 -6.21 27.84 1.84
CA SER A 53 -7.24 28.84 1.51
C SER A 53 -8.22 28.37 0.41
N GLY A 54 -7.93 27.24 -0.24
CA GLY A 54 -8.79 26.62 -1.25
C GLY A 54 -9.64 25.47 -0.68
N GLU A 55 -10.68 25.08 -1.45
CA GLU A 55 -11.59 23.97 -1.12
C GLU A 55 -11.02 22.59 -1.46
N GLU A 56 -9.87 22.53 -2.16
CA GLU A 56 -9.24 21.28 -2.57
C GLU A 56 -8.26 20.74 -1.52
N PRO A 57 -8.21 19.40 -1.31
CA PRO A 57 -7.18 18.79 -0.48
C PRO A 57 -5.77 19.14 -0.97
N PRO A 58 -4.80 19.38 -0.05
CA PRO A 58 -3.43 19.67 -0.42
C PRO A 58 -2.80 18.50 -1.18
N PHE A 59 -1.85 18.83 -2.05
CA PHE A 59 -1.03 17.84 -2.74
C PHE A 59 -0.18 17.07 -1.73
N GLU A 60 0.52 17.77 -0.83
CA GLU A 60 1.29 17.14 0.25
C GLU A 60 0.36 16.44 1.25
N ARG A 61 0.45 15.10 1.28
CA ARG A 61 -0.41 14.24 2.09
C ARG A 61 0.40 13.32 3.00
N ASP A 62 1.57 13.76 3.43
CA ASP A 62 2.43 12.98 4.32
C ASP A 62 1.68 12.62 5.62
N ILE A 63 1.63 11.34 5.96
CA ILE A 63 1.00 10.86 7.19
C ILE A 63 2.06 10.70 8.27
N ARG A 64 1.82 11.30 9.44
CA ARG A 64 2.62 11.06 10.65
C ARG A 64 1.91 10.07 11.55
N VAL A 65 2.54 8.93 11.80
CA VAL A 65 2.03 7.89 12.69
C VAL A 65 2.77 7.98 14.02
N TYR A 66 2.02 8.19 15.10
CA TYR A 66 2.55 8.22 16.48
C TYR A 66 2.28 6.88 17.16
N PRO A 67 3.23 5.92 17.13
CA PRO A 67 3.06 4.65 17.84
C PRO A 67 3.02 4.89 19.36
N LEU A 68 2.19 4.12 20.07
CA LEU A 68 2.12 4.17 21.54
C LEU A 68 3.46 3.82 22.21
N ASN A 69 4.25 2.95 21.58
CA ASN A 69 5.58 2.53 22.04
C ASN A 69 6.57 2.71 20.88
N PRO A 70 7.17 3.90 20.69
CA PRO A 70 8.14 4.13 19.63
C PRO A 70 9.44 3.37 19.92
N ASP A 71 10.03 2.76 18.88
CA ASP A 71 11.32 2.07 19.00
C ASP A 71 12.45 3.04 19.42
N ASN A 72 12.38 4.28 18.95
CA ASN A 72 13.27 5.36 19.34
C ASN A 72 12.47 6.51 19.99
N PRO A 73 12.63 6.76 21.30
CA PRO A 73 11.95 7.87 21.97
C PRO A 73 12.28 9.26 21.41
N GLN A 74 13.45 9.44 20.78
CA GLN A 74 13.84 10.70 20.13
C GLN A 74 13.18 10.88 18.75
N GLN A 75 12.66 9.80 18.17
CA GLN A 75 11.88 9.81 16.93
C GLN A 75 10.51 9.19 17.21
N PRO A 76 9.61 9.95 17.86
CA PRO A 76 8.35 9.40 18.40
C PRO A 76 7.31 9.13 17.31
N PHE A 77 7.63 9.35 16.04
CA PHE A 77 6.72 9.14 14.93
C PHE A 77 7.44 8.62 13.68
N ILE A 78 6.66 7.96 12.84
CA ILE A 78 7.06 7.50 11.50
C ILE A 78 6.38 8.42 10.49
N ILE A 79 7.11 8.80 9.43
CA ILE A 79 6.56 9.56 8.31
C ILE A 79 6.30 8.59 7.16
N ILE A 80 5.07 8.55 6.68
CA ILE A 80 4.70 7.94 5.40
C ILE A 80 4.61 9.08 4.40
N ASN A 81 5.60 9.19 3.53
CA ASN A 81 5.65 10.24 2.52
C ASN A 81 4.62 9.99 1.40
N ILE A 82 4.19 11.05 0.71
CA ILE A 82 3.33 11.00 -0.47
C ILE A 82 3.83 10.08 -1.59
N LEU A 83 5.13 9.81 -1.67
CA LEU A 83 5.69 8.87 -2.64
C LEU A 83 5.62 7.41 -2.18
N SER A 84 5.13 7.15 -0.96
CA SER A 84 4.97 5.79 -0.44
C SER A 84 3.84 5.09 -1.19
N PRO A 85 4.03 3.83 -1.64
CA PRO A 85 2.95 3.06 -2.24
C PRO A 85 1.80 2.76 -1.27
N ASN A 86 2.00 3.01 0.02
CA ASN A 86 0.99 2.82 1.05
C ASN A 86 0.14 4.08 1.30
N ILE A 87 0.50 5.24 0.72
CA ILE A 87 -0.18 6.49 1.05
C ILE A 87 -1.61 6.52 0.51
N ASP A 88 -1.80 6.16 -0.76
CA ASP A 88 -3.09 6.22 -1.44
C ASP A 88 -4.16 5.38 -0.74
N PRO A 89 -3.92 4.09 -0.43
CA PRO A 89 -4.93 3.29 0.28
C PRO A 89 -5.23 3.82 1.69
N MET A 90 -4.30 4.51 2.35
CA MET A 90 -4.50 5.07 3.69
C MET A 90 -5.22 6.42 3.68
N ALA A 91 -4.96 7.25 2.68
CA ALA A 91 -5.57 8.58 2.55
C ALA A 91 -6.94 8.54 1.87
N TYR A 92 -7.19 7.54 1.00
CA TYR A 92 -8.40 7.46 0.21
C TYR A 92 -9.69 7.50 1.04
N PRO A 93 -9.88 6.69 2.12
CA PRO A 93 -11.10 6.75 2.92
C PRO A 93 -11.29 8.08 3.66
N ILE A 94 -10.22 8.85 3.85
CA ILE A 94 -10.24 10.14 4.55
C ILE A 94 -10.63 11.25 3.57
N LEU A 95 -10.09 11.22 2.35
CA LEU A 95 -10.34 12.23 1.31
C LEU A 95 -11.69 12.03 0.61
N PHE A 96 -12.10 10.77 0.47
CA PHE A 96 -13.32 10.38 -0.24
C PHE A 96 -14.18 9.51 0.67
N PRO A 97 -14.74 10.08 1.76
CA PRO A 97 -15.48 9.31 2.77
C PRO A 97 -16.71 8.62 2.19
N PHE A 98 -17.25 9.12 1.06
CA PHE A 98 -18.37 8.52 0.34
C PHE A 98 -17.96 7.78 -0.93
N GLY A 99 -16.65 7.70 -1.21
CA GLY A 99 -16.10 7.03 -2.39
C GLY A 99 -16.38 7.76 -3.70
N GLU A 100 -16.34 9.09 -3.69
CA GLU A 100 -16.45 9.86 -4.93
C GLU A 100 -15.36 9.44 -5.94
N PRO A 101 -15.70 9.30 -7.23
CA PRO A 101 -14.72 8.97 -8.26
C PRO A 101 -13.72 10.12 -8.42
N VAL A 102 -12.43 9.77 -8.53
CA VAL A 102 -11.30 10.68 -8.80
C VAL A 102 -11.14 10.91 -10.29
#